data_AF-A0A948MZH7-F1
#
_entry.id   AF-A0A948MZH7-F1
#
_cell.length_a   1.000
_cell.length_b   1.000
_cell.length_c   1.000
_cell.angle_alpha   90.00
_cell.angle_beta   90.00
_cell.angle_gamma   90.00
#
_symmetry.space_group_name_H-M   'P 1'
#
loop_
_entity.id
_entity.type
_entity.pdbx_description
1 polymer ?
#
loop_
_entity_poly.entity_id
_entity_poly.type
_entity_poly.pdbx_seq_one_letter_code
_entity_poly.pdbx_strand_id
1 'polypeptide(L)'
;MAGLRAPRLPGRHVVRALVVGAGRILAEEWRGAGPYRWLTARPRPTGFGLQPKDFRPANAEVGRAALMGAFVLRGETLVVGVRGNPWDRASPSRAFAEALHRFDWLPDLIAAGPEGAAEALRLVLEWRRLFGKWNAFAWSPEVMARRVFNLACAGPLLAARASEAETAKIAGDLARQARDLLAPGNVASAAERAV
;
A
#
# COMPACT_ATOMS: atom_id res chain seq x y z
N MET A 1 -7.54 -37.97 -8.68
CA MET A 1 -6.48 -37.13 -9.29
C MET A 1 -6.87 -36.80 -10.72
N ALA A 2 -7.75 -35.82 -10.94
CA ALA A 2 -8.17 -35.41 -12.28
C ALA A 2 -7.19 -34.36 -12.81
N GLY A 3 -6.36 -34.73 -13.79
CA GLY A 3 -5.48 -33.81 -14.49
C GLY A 3 -6.29 -32.84 -15.33
N LEU A 4 -6.50 -31.62 -14.83
CA LEU A 4 -7.05 -30.52 -15.63
C LEU A 4 -6.11 -30.27 -16.81
N ARG A 5 -6.50 -30.71 -18.01
CA ARG A 5 -5.80 -30.34 -19.25
C ARG A 5 -5.90 -28.82 -19.38
N ALA A 6 -4.75 -28.16 -19.44
CA ALA A 6 -4.70 -26.73 -19.74
C ALA A 6 -5.47 -26.45 -21.04
N PRO A 7 -6.37 -25.45 -21.07
CA PRO A 7 -7.14 -25.15 -22.26
C PRO A 7 -6.21 -24.81 -23.42
N ARG A 8 -6.41 -25.46 -24.58
CA ARG A 8 -5.69 -25.13 -25.81
C ARG A 8 -6.19 -23.78 -26.31
N LEU A 9 -5.48 -22.72 -25.97
CA LEU A 9 -5.76 -21.37 -26.46
C LEU A 9 -5.43 -21.31 -27.96
N PRO A 10 -6.33 -20.80 -28.83
CA PRO A 10 -6.03 -20.63 -30.25
C PRO A 10 -4.79 -19.74 -30.44
N GLY A 11 -3.98 -19.97 -31.48
CA GLY A 11 -2.64 -19.39 -31.63
C GLY A 11 -2.56 -17.87 -31.42
N ARG A 12 -3.55 -17.11 -31.89
CA ARG A 12 -3.63 -15.65 -31.67
C ARG A 12 -3.75 -15.23 -30.20
N HIS A 13 -4.41 -16.03 -29.37
CA HIS A 13 -4.56 -15.76 -27.94
C HIS A 13 -3.29 -16.13 -27.16
N VAL A 14 -2.54 -17.14 -27.61
CA VAL A 14 -1.22 -17.47 -27.06
C VAL A 14 -0.21 -16.36 -27.35
N VAL A 15 -0.14 -15.89 -28.60
CA VAL A 15 0.72 -14.75 -28.97
C VAL A 15 0.35 -13.51 -28.16
N ARG A 16 -0.95 -13.19 -28.05
CA ARG A 16 -1.40 -12.05 -27.25
C ARG A 16 -1.03 -12.21 -25.77
N ALA A 17 -1.20 -13.40 -25.19
CA ALA A 17 -0.84 -13.66 -23.79
C ALA A 17 0.67 -13.53 -23.56
N LEU A 18 1.51 -14.01 -24.48
CA LEU A 18 2.96 -13.87 -24.42
C LEU A 18 3.40 -12.40 -24.55
N VAL A 19 2.82 -11.64 -25.49
CA VAL A 19 3.11 -10.21 -25.67
C VAL A 19 2.71 -9.42 -24.42
N VAL A 20 1.53 -9.67 -23.87
CA VAL A 20 1.06 -9.01 -22.63
C VAL A 20 1.94 -9.40 -21.44
N GLY A 21 2.32 -10.68 -21.33
CA GLY A 21 3.21 -11.17 -20.27
C GLY A 21 4.60 -10.55 -20.34
N ALA A 22 5.21 -10.52 -21.53
CA ALA A 22 6.51 -9.90 -21.77
C ALA A 22 6.49 -8.39 -21.49
N GLY A 23 5.44 -7.70 -21.93
CA GLY A 23 5.22 -6.29 -21.62
C GLY A 23 5.10 -6.02 -20.11
N ARG A 24 4.49 -6.94 -19.35
CA ARG A 24 4.38 -6.81 -17.89
C ARG A 24 5.74 -6.93 -17.20
N ILE A 25 6.57 -7.90 -17.62
CA ILE A 25 7.92 -8.10 -17.08
C ILE A 25 8.79 -6.86 -17.33
N LEU A 26 8.81 -6.37 -18.57
CA LEU A 26 9.57 -5.16 -18.93
C LEU A 26 9.07 -3.92 -18.15
N ALA A 27 7.77 -3.79 -17.93
CA ALA A 27 7.21 -2.72 -17.11
C ALA A 27 7.60 -2.84 -15.63
N GLU A 28 7.66 -4.06 -15.08
CA GLU A 28 8.13 -4.31 -13.71
C GLU A 28 9.61 -3.93 -13.56
N GLU A 29 10.47 -4.33 -14.52
CA GLU A 29 11.88 -3.95 -14.57
C GLU A 29 12.08 -2.44 -14.69
N TRP A 30 11.31 -1.79 -15.56
CA TRP A 30 11.34 -0.33 -15.71
C TRP A 30 10.96 0.39 -14.42
N ARG A 31 9.93 -0.08 -13.69
CA ARG A 31 9.53 0.50 -12.39
C ARG A 31 10.60 0.36 -11.31
N GLY A 32 11.37 -0.73 -11.35
CA GLY A 32 12.52 -0.92 -10.47
C GLY A 32 13.73 -0.03 -10.81
N ALA A 33 13.80 0.46 -12.05
CA ALA A 33 14.96 1.19 -12.56
C ALA A 33 15.14 2.60 -11.94
N GLY A 34 16.39 3.04 -11.86
CA GLY A 34 16.78 4.35 -11.33
C GLY A 34 16.08 5.56 -11.98
N PRO A 35 15.99 5.64 -13.32
CA PRO A 35 15.35 6.78 -14.01
C PRO A 35 13.87 6.93 -13.68
N TYR A 36 13.12 5.83 -13.67
CA TYR A 36 11.70 5.86 -13.34
C TYR A 36 11.43 6.29 -11.89
N ARG A 37 12.26 5.80 -10.96
CA ARG A 37 12.22 6.22 -9.55
C ARG A 37 12.52 7.71 -9.38
N TRP A 38 13.38 8.29 -10.21
CA TRP A 38 13.66 9.72 -10.20
C TRP A 38 12.47 10.53 -10.70
N LEU A 39 11.83 10.09 -11.80
CA LEU A 39 10.64 10.75 -12.37
C LEU A 39 9.49 10.83 -11.36
N THR A 40 9.22 9.74 -10.65
CA THR A 40 8.13 9.69 -9.65
C THR A 40 8.48 10.39 -8.34
N ALA A 41 9.76 10.60 -8.04
CA ALA A 41 10.20 11.25 -6.80
C ALA A 41 10.08 12.78 -6.78
N ARG A 42 9.80 13.42 -7.92
CA ARG A 42 9.73 14.90 -8.04
C ARG A 42 8.39 15.34 -8.67
N PRO A 43 7.89 16.55 -8.34
CA PRO A 43 8.35 17.45 -7.28
C PRO A 43 8.16 16.85 -5.88
N ARG A 44 8.97 17.29 -4.90
CA ARG A 44 8.82 16.83 -3.51
C ARG A 44 7.74 17.68 -2.82
N PRO A 45 6.64 17.09 -2.35
CA PRO A 45 5.68 17.83 -1.55
C PRO A 45 6.31 18.19 -0.20
N THR A 46 5.92 19.34 0.34
CA THR A 46 6.35 19.81 1.66
C THR A 46 5.41 19.38 2.78
N GLY A 47 4.17 18.97 2.45
CA GLY A 47 3.17 18.51 3.42
C GLY A 47 1.83 18.20 2.75
N PHE A 48 0.75 18.31 3.52
CA PHE A 48 -0.62 18.07 3.07
C PHE A 48 -1.38 19.38 2.94
N GLY A 49 -1.85 19.71 1.74
CA GLY A 49 -2.67 20.91 1.50
C GLY A 49 -4.18 20.65 1.59
N LEU A 50 -4.60 19.39 1.62
CA LEU A 50 -6.00 18.96 1.69
C LEU A 50 -6.10 17.77 2.64
N GLN A 51 -7.28 17.63 3.26
CA GLN A 51 -7.62 16.46 4.07
C GLN A 51 -8.86 15.78 3.49
N PRO A 52 -8.68 14.80 2.58
CA PRO A 52 -9.76 13.92 2.17
C PRO A 52 -10.36 13.23 3.40
N LYS A 53 -11.68 13.07 3.41
CA LYS A 53 -12.39 12.36 4.47
C LYS A 53 -12.71 10.94 4.00
N ASP A 54 -12.36 9.96 4.81
CA ASP A 54 -12.86 8.60 4.68
C ASP A 54 -14.22 8.50 5.38
N PHE A 55 -15.24 8.09 4.64
CA PHE A 55 -16.60 7.91 5.17
C PHE A 55 -16.89 6.46 5.60
N ARG A 56 -15.94 5.54 5.39
CA ARG A 56 -16.07 4.18 5.91
C ARG A 56 -16.02 4.21 7.45
N PRO A 57 -16.82 3.38 8.14
CA PRO A 57 -16.79 3.33 9.59
C PRO A 57 -15.43 2.81 10.06
N ALA A 58 -14.80 3.56 10.97
CA ALA A 58 -13.63 3.11 11.71
C ALA A 58 -14.08 2.51 13.05
N ASN A 59 -13.44 1.43 13.49
CA ASN A 59 -13.74 0.74 14.73
C ASN A 59 -12.60 0.93 15.75
N ALA A 60 -12.87 1.75 16.78
CA ALA A 60 -11.91 2.03 17.84
C ALA A 60 -11.54 0.80 18.69
N GLU A 61 -12.40 -0.21 18.79
CA GLU A 61 -12.09 -1.47 19.50
C GLU A 61 -11.05 -2.29 18.73
N VAL A 62 -11.19 -2.37 17.41
CA VAL A 62 -10.18 -3.00 16.54
C VAL A 62 -8.84 -2.27 16.63
N GLY A 63 -8.87 -0.93 16.66
CA GLY A 63 -7.68 -0.12 16.90
C GLY A 63 -7.03 -0.38 18.26
N ARG A 64 -7.81 -0.51 19.33
CA ARG A 64 -7.30 -0.87 20.66
C ARG A 64 -6.68 -2.27 20.68
N ALA A 65 -7.28 -3.24 19.98
CA ALA A 65 -6.69 -4.57 19.85
C ALA A 65 -5.33 -4.50 19.11
N ALA A 66 -5.24 -3.71 18.04
CA ALA A 66 -3.98 -3.49 17.33
C ALA A 66 -2.91 -2.80 18.19
N LEU A 67 -3.28 -1.84 19.05
CA LEU A 67 -2.38 -1.25 20.06
C LEU A 67 -1.83 -2.30 21.04
N MET A 68 -2.68 -3.24 21.46
CA MET A 68 -2.27 -4.38 22.29
C MET A 68 -1.49 -5.45 21.51
N GLY A 69 -1.27 -5.26 20.21
CA GLY A 69 -0.46 -6.14 19.37
C GLY A 69 -1.24 -7.23 18.64
N ALA A 70 -2.56 -7.13 18.54
CA ALA A 70 -3.39 -8.06 17.80
C ALA A 70 -3.95 -7.38 16.54
N PHE A 71 -3.33 -7.64 15.39
CA PHE A 71 -3.81 -7.13 14.10
C PHE A 71 -4.79 -8.12 13.51
N VAL A 72 -6.07 -7.73 13.43
CA VAL A 72 -7.14 -8.53 12.82
C VAL A 72 -7.43 -7.99 11.43
N LEU A 73 -7.01 -8.72 10.39
CA LEU A 73 -7.17 -8.32 8.99
C LEU A 73 -7.66 -9.50 8.18
N ARG A 74 -8.68 -9.28 7.34
CA ARG A 74 -9.24 -10.31 6.43
C ARG A 74 -9.69 -11.60 7.15
N GLY A 75 -10.14 -11.48 8.40
CA GLY A 75 -10.59 -12.61 9.22
C GLY A 75 -9.46 -13.40 9.87
N GLU A 76 -8.20 -12.98 9.69
CA GLU A 76 -7.02 -13.60 10.29
C GLU A 76 -6.40 -12.67 11.33
N THR A 77 -5.68 -13.23 12.30
CA THR A 77 -5.04 -12.46 13.37
C THR A 77 -3.53 -12.69 13.38
N LEU A 78 -2.76 -11.60 13.42
CA LEU A 78 -1.34 -11.61 13.69
C LEU A 78 -1.09 -11.02 15.08
N VAL A 79 -0.50 -11.82 15.97
CA VAL A 79 -0.11 -11.37 17.32
C VAL A 79 1.36 -11.00 17.33
N VAL A 80 1.66 -9.75 17.68
CA VAL A 80 3.03 -9.20 17.75
C VAL A 80 3.42 -8.76 19.16
N GLY A 81 2.49 -8.81 20.12
CA GLY A 81 2.66 -8.29 21.48
C GLY A 81 2.45 -6.77 21.57
N VAL A 82 2.31 -6.24 22.79
CA VAL A 82 1.99 -4.82 23.02
C VAL A 82 2.99 -3.92 22.33
N ARG A 83 2.50 -3.04 21.43
CA ARG A 83 3.33 -2.16 20.58
C ARG A 83 4.38 -2.90 19.73
N GLY A 84 4.17 -4.19 19.50
CA GLY A 84 4.99 -5.01 18.63
C GLY A 84 4.90 -4.54 17.18
N ASN A 85 5.92 -4.89 16.40
CA ASN A 85 5.99 -4.50 14.99
C ASN A 85 5.39 -5.60 14.10
N PRO A 86 4.25 -5.37 13.41
CA PRO A 86 3.67 -6.34 12.48
C PRO A 86 4.58 -6.61 11.27
N TRP A 87 5.51 -5.71 10.95
CA TRP A 87 6.45 -5.88 9.83
C TRP A 87 7.58 -6.88 10.12
N ASP A 88 7.84 -7.20 11.41
CA ASP A 88 8.92 -8.11 11.83
C ASP A 88 8.43 -9.57 11.96
N ARG A 89 7.18 -9.85 11.54
CA ARG A 89 6.57 -11.18 11.61
C ARG A 89 6.11 -11.63 10.22
N ALA A 90 6.17 -12.93 9.98
CA ALA A 90 5.55 -13.50 8.79
C ALA A 90 4.03 -13.29 8.85
N SER A 91 3.45 -12.77 7.77
CA SER A 91 2.00 -12.64 7.66
C SER A 91 1.36 -14.04 7.57
N PRO A 92 0.19 -14.27 8.21
CA PRO A 92 -0.50 -15.57 8.19
C PRO A 92 -0.86 -16.04 6.78
N SER A 93 -1.28 -15.11 5.93
CA SER A 93 -1.60 -15.37 4.53
C SER A 93 -1.19 -14.20 3.64
N ARG A 94 -1.27 -14.42 2.31
CA ARG A 94 -1.14 -13.35 1.33
C ARG A 94 -2.23 -12.28 1.47
N ALA A 95 -3.48 -12.68 1.76
CA ALA A 95 -4.58 -11.73 1.91
C ALA A 95 -4.37 -10.82 3.14
N PHE A 96 -3.87 -11.39 4.24
CA PHE A 96 -3.45 -10.62 5.40
C PHE A 96 -2.32 -9.65 5.05
N ALA A 97 -1.27 -10.13 4.38
CA ALA A 97 -0.14 -9.31 3.97
C ALA A 97 -0.59 -8.13 3.07
N GLU A 98 -1.49 -8.38 2.11
CA GLU A 98 -2.03 -7.33 1.26
C GLU A 98 -2.78 -6.28 2.10
N ALA A 99 -3.67 -6.69 3.01
CA ALA A 99 -4.41 -5.76 3.88
C ALA A 99 -3.47 -4.96 4.81
N LEU A 100 -2.42 -5.60 5.33
CA LEU A 100 -1.41 -4.95 6.15
C LEU A 100 -0.66 -3.88 5.35
N HIS A 101 -0.16 -4.23 4.15
CA HIS A 101 0.56 -3.32 3.25
C HIS A 101 -0.34 -2.26 2.59
N ARG A 102 -1.66 -2.45 2.58
CA ARG A 102 -2.66 -1.45 2.18
C ARG A 102 -2.95 -0.43 3.27
N PHE A 103 -2.45 -0.63 4.49
CA PHE A 103 -2.78 0.18 5.67
C PHE A 103 -4.27 0.14 6.01
N ASP A 104 -4.92 -1.01 5.85
CA ASP A 104 -6.35 -1.16 6.17
C ASP A 104 -6.64 -0.92 7.67
N TRP A 105 -5.64 -1.11 8.53
CA TRP A 105 -5.70 -0.88 9.98
C TRP A 105 -5.62 0.60 10.39
N LEU A 106 -5.23 1.50 9.47
CA LEU A 106 -4.87 2.88 9.80
C LEU A 106 -6.05 3.72 10.35
N PRO A 107 -7.26 3.65 9.77
CA PRO A 107 -8.42 4.38 10.31
C PRO A 107 -8.80 3.90 11.71
N ASP A 108 -8.83 2.58 11.93
CA ASP A 108 -9.19 1.98 13.21
C ASP A 108 -8.19 2.36 14.30
N LEU A 109 -6.89 2.33 13.98
CA LEU A 109 -5.83 2.69 14.93
C LEU A 109 -5.92 4.18 15.30
N ILE A 110 -6.20 5.07 14.35
CA ILE A 110 -6.42 6.50 14.64
C ILE A 110 -7.69 6.70 15.49
N ALA A 111 -8.76 5.94 15.22
CA ALA A 111 -10.01 6.00 15.98
C ALA A 111 -9.84 5.53 17.44
N ALA A 112 -8.80 4.76 17.76
CA ALA A 112 -8.47 4.38 19.13
C ALA A 112 -7.93 5.55 20.00
N GLY A 113 -7.68 6.72 19.41
CA GLY A 113 -7.30 7.95 20.14
C GLY A 113 -5.83 8.35 19.96
N PRO A 114 -5.30 9.26 20.81
CA PRO A 114 -3.97 9.84 20.63
C PRO A 114 -2.82 8.83 20.61
N GLU A 115 -2.89 7.77 21.42
CA GLU A 115 -1.91 6.69 21.43
C GLU A 115 -1.95 5.88 20.14
N GLY A 116 -3.15 5.58 19.66
CA GLY A 116 -3.39 4.93 18.37
C GLY A 116 -2.85 5.73 17.20
N ALA A 117 -3.09 7.05 17.17
CA ALA A 117 -2.53 7.93 16.15
C ALA A 117 -0.99 8.01 16.21
N ALA A 118 -0.38 7.96 17.40
CA ALA A 118 1.07 7.91 17.55
C ALA A 118 1.65 6.59 17.04
N GLU A 119 1.01 5.47 17.37
CA GLU A 119 1.43 4.15 16.92
C GLU A 119 1.26 4.01 15.40
N ALA A 120 0.18 4.57 14.84
CA ALA A 120 -0.04 4.67 13.41
C ALA A 120 1.11 5.38 12.69
N LEU A 121 1.52 6.55 13.20
CA LEU A 121 2.66 7.30 12.67
C LEU A 121 3.93 6.45 12.71
N ARG A 122 4.22 5.81 13.85
CA ARG A 122 5.38 4.93 14.03
C ARG A 122 5.39 3.81 12.99
N LEU A 123 4.27 3.10 12.83
CA LEU A 123 4.13 1.97 11.92
C LEU A 123 4.23 2.37 10.44
N VAL A 124 3.70 3.54 10.06
CA VAL A 124 3.83 4.10 8.70
C VAL A 124 5.29 4.45 8.39
N LEU A 125 5.98 5.10 9.33
CA LEU A 125 7.40 5.44 9.16
C LEU A 125 8.28 4.18 9.09
N GLU A 126 7.94 3.16 9.88
CA GLU A 126 8.64 1.87 9.86
C GLU A 126 8.40 1.11 8.55
N TRP A 127 7.16 1.09 8.05
CA TRP A 127 6.86 0.56 6.72
C TRP A 127 7.69 1.26 5.64
N ARG A 128 7.78 2.60 5.69
CA ARG A 128 8.60 3.37 4.74
C ARG A 128 10.08 2.97 4.82
N ARG A 129 10.60 2.70 6.02
CA ARG A 129 11.98 2.25 6.22
C ARG A 129 12.24 0.89 5.57
N LEU A 130 11.31 -0.05 5.74
CA LEU A 130 11.45 -1.44 5.29
C LEU A 130 11.06 -1.64 3.80
N PHE A 131 9.97 -1.01 3.36
CA PHE A 131 9.31 -1.26 2.07
C PHE A 131 9.22 -0.02 1.17
N GLY A 132 9.83 1.10 1.57
CA GLY A 132 9.85 2.33 0.76
C GLY A 132 10.72 2.27 -0.50
N LYS A 133 11.46 1.17 -0.71
CA LYS A 133 12.10 0.83 -1.98
C LYS A 133 11.17 -0.09 -2.78
N TRP A 134 11.20 0.06 -4.10
CA TRP A 134 10.37 -0.73 -5.01
C TRP A 134 10.57 -2.24 -4.78
N ASN A 135 9.46 -2.97 -4.71
CA ASN A 135 9.39 -4.42 -4.75
C ASN A 135 8.03 -4.85 -5.30
N ALA A 136 7.97 -5.98 -6.01
CA ALA A 136 6.78 -6.37 -6.76
C ALA A 136 5.51 -6.53 -5.91
N PHE A 137 5.64 -6.88 -4.63
CA PHE A 137 4.50 -7.10 -3.75
C PHE A 137 3.93 -5.79 -3.18
N ALA A 138 4.72 -5.06 -2.38
CA ALA A 138 4.26 -3.85 -1.71
C ALA A 138 3.98 -2.70 -2.68
N TRP A 139 4.64 -2.70 -3.85
CA TRP A 139 4.43 -1.75 -4.94
C TRP A 139 3.59 -2.32 -6.08
N SER A 140 2.85 -3.40 -5.83
CA SER A 140 1.80 -3.80 -6.78
C SER A 140 0.72 -2.72 -6.87
N PRO A 141 0.15 -2.45 -8.06
CA PRO A 141 -0.92 -1.47 -8.23
C PRO A 141 -2.10 -1.66 -7.28
N GLU A 142 -2.50 -2.91 -7.03
CA GLU A 142 -3.63 -3.26 -6.18
C GLU A 142 -3.39 -2.92 -4.70
N VAL A 143 -2.15 -3.07 -4.21
CA VAL A 143 -1.76 -2.68 -2.86
C VAL A 143 -1.59 -1.16 -2.77
N MET A 144 -0.92 -0.54 -3.76
CA MET A 144 -0.69 0.90 -3.81
C MET A 144 -1.98 1.70 -3.86
N ALA A 145 -2.95 1.33 -4.70
CA ALA A 145 -4.19 2.08 -4.87
C ALA A 145 -4.92 2.27 -3.54
N ARG A 146 -5.08 1.19 -2.77
CA ARG A 146 -5.73 1.27 -1.46
C ARG A 146 -4.84 1.96 -0.41
N ARG A 147 -3.52 1.74 -0.42
CA ARG A 147 -2.60 2.43 0.49
C ARG A 147 -2.59 3.94 0.26
N VAL A 148 -2.55 4.40 -0.99
CA VAL A 148 -2.61 5.82 -1.36
C VAL A 148 -3.90 6.44 -0.83
N PHE A 149 -5.04 5.78 -0.99
CA PHE A 149 -6.31 6.25 -0.43
C PHE A 149 -6.27 6.36 1.10
N ASN A 150 -5.91 5.28 1.79
CA ASN A 150 -5.87 5.22 3.25
C ASN A 150 -4.90 6.27 3.81
N LEU A 151 -3.71 6.40 3.20
CA LEU A 151 -2.68 7.35 3.63
C LEU A 151 -3.04 8.79 3.29
N ALA A 152 -3.75 9.07 2.18
CA ALA A 152 -4.23 10.41 1.87
C ALA A 152 -5.24 10.92 2.91
N CYS A 153 -6.16 10.05 3.35
CA CYS A 153 -7.15 10.41 4.37
C CYS A 153 -6.52 10.59 5.76
N ALA A 154 -5.61 9.69 6.14
CA ALA A 154 -4.94 9.73 7.44
C ALA A 154 -3.80 10.75 7.53
N GLY A 155 -3.21 11.14 6.39
CA GLY A 155 -1.97 11.91 6.30
C GLY A 155 -1.94 13.17 7.17
N PRO A 156 -2.94 14.07 7.09
CA PRO A 156 -3.01 15.26 7.95
C PRO A 156 -3.08 14.94 9.46
N LEU A 157 -3.78 13.87 9.85
CA LEU A 157 -3.86 13.43 11.25
C LEU A 157 -2.52 12.88 11.76
N LEU A 158 -1.78 12.17 10.88
CA LEU A 158 -0.42 11.74 11.18
C LEU A 158 0.54 12.93 11.27
N ALA A 159 0.45 13.87 10.33
CA ALA A 159 1.28 15.07 10.27
C ALA A 159 1.13 15.96 11.52
N ALA A 160 -0.08 16.06 12.08
CA ALA A 160 -0.33 16.79 13.33
C ALA A 160 0.46 16.25 14.54
N ARG A 161 1.03 15.03 14.44
CA ARG A 161 1.84 14.39 15.49
C ARG A 161 3.29 14.17 15.07
N ALA A 162 3.66 14.55 13.85
CA ALA A 162 4.95 14.26 13.25
C ALA A 162 5.80 15.54 13.18
N SER A 163 7.12 15.38 13.22
CA SER A 163 8.03 16.47 12.86
C SER A 163 7.84 16.89 11.40
N GLU A 164 8.31 18.09 11.03
CA GLU A 164 8.29 18.54 9.63
C GLU A 164 9.01 17.55 8.70
N ALA A 165 10.14 17.00 9.16
CA ALA A 165 10.90 16.00 8.41
C ALA A 165 10.11 14.71 8.19
N GLU A 166 9.37 14.24 9.20
CA GLU A 166 8.50 13.07 9.07
C GLU A 166 7.28 13.35 8.17
N THR A 167 6.67 14.51 8.30
CA THR A 167 5.58 14.97 7.43
C THR A 167 6.01 14.97 5.97
N ALA A 168 7.18 15.55 5.65
CA ALA A 168 7.74 15.56 4.30
C ALA A 168 8.05 14.13 3.79
N LYS A 169 8.50 13.23 4.66
CA LYS A 169 8.76 11.82 4.32
C LYS A 169 7.48 11.08 3.93
N ILE A 170 6.38 11.29 4.67
CA ILE A 170 5.08 10.64 4.41
C ILE A 170 4.44 11.24 3.16
N ALA A 171 4.38 12.58 3.06
CA ALA A 171 3.84 13.25 1.88
C ALA A 171 4.61 12.85 0.60
N GLY A 172 5.94 12.78 0.68
CA GLY A 172 6.79 12.35 -0.43
C GLY A 172 6.61 10.89 -0.84
N ASP A 173 6.23 10.01 0.09
CA ASP A 173 5.88 8.62 -0.22
C ASP A 173 4.51 8.52 -0.89
N LEU A 174 3.50 9.21 -0.35
CA LEU A 174 2.16 9.31 -0.94
C LEU A 174 2.22 9.82 -2.39
N ALA A 175 2.92 10.95 -2.62
CA ALA A 175 3.03 11.54 -3.95
C ALA A 175 3.73 10.63 -4.96
N ARG A 176 4.78 9.92 -4.52
CA ARG A 176 5.51 8.98 -5.38
C ARG A 176 4.63 7.81 -5.80
N GLN A 177 3.87 7.23 -4.89
CA GLN A 177 2.97 6.12 -5.19
C GLN A 177 1.77 6.56 -6.04
N ALA A 178 1.21 7.74 -5.77
CA ALA A 178 0.14 8.30 -6.60
C ALA A 178 0.60 8.53 -8.05
N ARG A 179 1.82 9.04 -8.25
CA ARG A 179 2.40 9.20 -9.60
C ARG A 179 2.65 7.86 -10.28
N ASP A 180 3.12 6.85 -9.54
CA ASP A 180 3.32 5.51 -10.08
C ASP A 180 2.00 4.91 -10.60
N LEU A 181 0.91 5.06 -9.84
CA LEU A 181 -0.41 4.58 -10.25
C LEU A 181 -0.92 5.26 -11.52
N LEU A 182 -0.64 6.56 -11.66
CA LEU A 182 -1.03 7.38 -12.82
C LEU A 182 -0.13 7.16 -14.04
N ALA A 183 1.06 6.57 -13.87
CA ALA A 183 2.00 6.37 -14.97
C ALA A 183 1.42 5.45 -16.07
N PRO A 184 1.76 5.71 -17.35
CA PRO A 184 1.35 4.84 -18.45
C PRO A 184 1.84 3.40 -18.24
N GLY A 185 1.01 2.41 -18.58
CA GLY A 185 1.38 0.98 -18.50
C GLY A 185 1.00 0.27 -17.19
N ASN A 186 0.34 0.96 -16.25
CA ASN A 186 -0.36 0.29 -15.16
C ASN A 186 -1.70 -0.27 -15.67
N VAL A 187 -1.75 -1.59 -15.88
CA VAL A 187 -2.89 -2.32 -16.49
C VAL A 187 -4.21 -2.18 -15.73
N ALA A 188 -4.18 -1.87 -14.43
CA ALA A 188 -5.39 -1.59 -13.67
C ALA A 188 -6.00 -0.22 -14.02
N SER A 189 -5.15 0.81 -14.18
CA SER A 189 -5.61 2.18 -14.46
C SER A 189 -5.95 2.42 -15.94
N ALA A 190 -5.57 1.53 -16.86
CA ALA A 190 -5.96 1.64 -18.27
C ALA A 190 -7.45 1.37 -18.49
N ALA A 191 -8.04 0.42 -17.77
CA ALA A 191 -9.47 0.13 -17.85
C ALA A 191 -10.31 1.19 -17.10
N GLU A 192 -9.84 1.67 -15.95
CA GLU A 192 -10.55 2.68 -15.15
C GLU A 192 -10.53 4.09 -15.77
N ARG A 193 -9.54 4.42 -16.61
CA ARG A 193 -9.47 5.71 -17.34
C ARG A 193 -10.27 5.73 -18.66
N ALA A 194 -10.78 4.58 -19.09
CA ALA A 194 -11.50 4.43 -20.37
C ALA A 194 -13.02 4.53 -20.23
N VAL A 195 -13.51 4.89 -19.03
CA VAL A 195 -14.92 5.13 -18.69
C VAL A 195 -15.05 6.59 -18.24
#